data_AF-A0A074M342-F1
#
_entry.id   AF-A0A074M342-F1
#
_cell.length_a   1.000
_cell.length_b   1.000
_cell.length_c   1.000
_cell.angle_alpha   90.00
_cell.angle_beta   90.00
_cell.angle_gamma   90.00
#
_symmetry.space_group_name_H-M   'P 1'
#
loop_
_entity.id
_entity.type
_entity.pdbx_description
1 polymer ?
#
loop_
_entity_poly.entity_id
_entity_poly.type
_entity_poly.pdbx_seq_one_letter_code
_entity_poly.pdbx_strand_id
1 'polypeptide(L)' 'MLQDTERAERYLELTGLDPDSLRNGLDDVAVLASSLDFLANYEPDLIRAAEALAVTPEELISTRRNLT' A
#
# COMPACT_ATOMS: atom_id res chain seq x y z
N MET A 1 9.01 -5.60 -1.99
CA MET A 1 8.73 -5.26 -3.41
C MET A 1 7.52 -6.07 -3.84
N LEU A 2 6.54 -5.42 -4.47
CA LEU A 2 5.41 -6.09 -5.13
C LEU A 2 6.00 -6.95 -6.26
N GLN A 3 5.88 -8.28 -6.18
CA GLN A 3 6.36 -9.16 -7.26
C GLN A 3 5.39 -9.21 -8.43
N ASP A 4 4.15 -8.78 -8.21
CA ASP A 4 3.13 -8.66 -9.23
C ASP A 4 3.16 -7.24 -9.81
N THR A 5 4.07 -7.04 -10.76
CA THR A 5 4.26 -5.75 -11.44
C THR A 5 2.96 -5.29 -12.12
N GLU A 6 2.16 -6.20 -12.67
CA GLU A 6 0.87 -5.87 -13.30
C GLU A 6 -0.14 -5.30 -12.30
N ARG A 7 -0.17 -5.83 -11.07
CA ARG A 7 -1.01 -5.26 -10.00
C ARG A 7 -0.53 -3.88 -9.57
N ALA A 8 0.78 -3.68 -9.45
CA ALA A 8 1.35 -2.38 -9.11
C ALA A 8 1.04 -1.33 -10.19
N GLU A 9 1.15 -1.69 -11.47
CA GLU A 9 0.76 -0.83 -12.59
C GLU A 9 -0.73 -0.48 -12.55
N ARG A 10 -1.60 -1.48 -12.31
CA ARG A 10 -3.04 -1.24 -12.16
C ARG A 10 -3.38 -0.31 -11.01
N TYR A 11 -2.66 -0.42 -9.88
CA TYR A 11 -2.85 0.50 -8.75
C TYR A 11 -2.56 1.95 -9.14
N LEU A 12 -1.45 2.18 -9.85
CA LEU A 12 -1.09 3.51 -10.36
C LEU A 12 -2.15 4.03 -11.34
N GLU A 13 -2.62 3.19 -12.28
CA GLU A 13 -3.69 3.57 -13.21
C GLU A 13 -5.00 3.93 -12.50
N LEU A 14 -5.42 3.16 -11.50
CA LEU A 14 -6.69 3.37 -10.79
C LEU A 14 -6.66 4.59 -9.86
N THR A 15 -5.49 4.89 -9.29
CA THR A 15 -5.32 6.03 -8.37
C THR A 15 -4.93 7.31 -9.11
N GLY A 16 -4.48 7.21 -10.36
CA GLY A 16 -3.89 8.32 -11.11
C GLY A 16 -2.51 8.74 -10.58
N LEU A 17 -1.92 7.95 -9.68
CA LEU A 17 -0.59 8.18 -9.15
C LEU A 17 0.46 7.67 -10.14
N ASP A 18 1.63 8.26 -10.09
CA ASP A 18 2.85 7.77 -10.72
C ASP A 18 3.87 7.37 -9.63
N PRO A 19 4.95 6.64 -9.95
CA PRO A 19 5.92 6.20 -8.95
C PRO A 19 6.55 7.33 -8.13
N ASP A 20 6.76 8.52 -8.72
CA ASP A 20 7.34 9.66 -8.02
C ASP A 20 6.31 10.37 -7.14
N SER A 21 5.07 10.58 -7.60
CA SER A 21 4.02 11.10 -6.72
C SER A 21 3.69 10.14 -5.57
N LEU A 22 3.75 8.83 -5.78
CA LEU A 22 3.60 7.84 -4.70
C LEU A 22 4.72 7.96 -3.65
N ARG A 23 5.99 8.13 -4.07
CA ARG A 23 7.11 8.31 -3.14
C ARG A 23 7.07 9.65 -2.41
N ASN A 24 6.61 10.70 -3.07
CA ASN A 24 6.48 12.03 -2.47
C ASN A 24 5.21 12.16 -1.61
N GLY A 25 4.21 11.32 -1.85
CA GLY A 25 2.93 11.30 -1.13
C GLY A 25 2.97 10.59 0.22
N LEU A 26 4.15 10.28 0.76
CA LEU A 26 4.28 9.62 2.08
C LEU A 26 3.76 10.50 3.24
N ASP A 27 3.68 11.81 3.04
CA ASP A 27 3.07 12.75 3.99
C ASP A 27 1.55 12.93 3.78
N ASP A 28 0.99 12.35 2.71
CA ASP A 28 -0.43 12.43 2.38
C ASP A 28 -1.18 11.20 2.95
N VAL A 29 -2.06 11.47 3.91
CA VAL A 29 -2.90 10.46 4.55
C VAL A 29 -3.75 9.70 3.53
N ALA A 30 -4.24 10.35 2.48
CA ALA A 30 -5.05 9.70 1.45
C ALA A 30 -4.23 8.72 0.60
N VAL A 31 -2.98 9.06 0.29
CA VAL A 31 -2.05 8.18 -0.43
C VAL A 31 -1.69 6.97 0.43
N LEU A 32 -1.39 7.18 1.71
CA LEU A 32 -1.11 6.10 2.66
C LEU A 32 -2.31 5.17 2.84
N ALA A 33 -3.52 5.72 3.01
CA ALA A 33 -4.74 4.94 3.15
C ALA A 33 -5.02 4.09 1.90
N SER A 34 -4.92 4.70 0.71
CA SER A 34 -5.09 4.01 -0.57
C SER A 34 -4.08 2.87 -0.76
N SER A 35 -2.82 3.09 -0.38
CA SER A 35 -1.77 2.09 -0.47
C SER A 35 -2.05 0.90 0.46
N LEU A 36 -2.50 1.17 1.69
CA LEU A 36 -2.88 0.13 2.64
C LEU A 36 -4.13 -0.65 2.21
N ASP A 37 -5.13 0.02 1.63
CA ASP A 37 -6.30 -0.62 1.03
C ASP A 37 -5.91 -1.55 -0.13
N PHE A 38 -5.00 -1.10 -0.99
CA PHE A 38 -4.50 -1.91 -2.09
C PHE A 38 -3.80 -3.18 -1.60
N LEU A 39 -2.94 -3.07 -0.59
CA LEU A 39 -2.29 -4.23 0.04
C LEU A 39 -3.32 -5.17 0.69
N ALA A 40 -4.29 -4.62 1.43
CA ALA A 40 -5.32 -5.41 2.12
C ALA A 40 -6.23 -6.20 1.15
N ASN A 41 -6.39 -5.73 -0.09
CA ASN A 41 -7.15 -6.42 -1.13
C ASN A 41 -6.44 -7.65 -1.71
N TYR A 42 -5.19 -7.93 -1.32
CA TYR A 42 -4.47 -9.13 -1.73
C TYR A 42 -3.49 -9.61 -0.65
N GLU A 43 -3.90 -10.67 0.06
CA GLU A 43 -3.16 -11.23 1.19
C GLU A 43 -1.67 -11.51 0.92
N PRO A 44 -1.24 -12.04 -0.25
CA PRO A 44 0.19 -12.24 -0.52
C PRO A 44 1.02 -10.97 -0.60
N ASP A 45 0.42 -9.84 -1.01
CA ASP A 45 1.11 -8.54 -1.00
C ASP A 45 1.13 -7.96 0.42
N LEU A 46 0.04 -8.11 1.18
CA LEU A 46 -0.03 -7.69 2.58
C LEU A 46 1.02 -8.39 3.45
N ILE A 47 1.15 -9.71 3.33
CA ILE A 47 2.15 -10.50 4.07
C ILE A 47 3.56 -10.02 3.73
N ARG A 48 3.88 -9.85 2.44
CA ARG A 48 5.21 -9.39 2.02
C ARG A 48 5.51 -7.96 2.46
N ALA A 49 4.51 -7.07 2.45
CA ALA A 49 4.66 -5.72 2.95
C ALA A 49 4.95 -5.73 4.45
N ALA A 50 4.24 -6.56 5.21
CA ALA A 50 4.44 -6.75 6.64
C ALA A 50 5.86 -7.30 6.93
N GLU A 51 6.30 -8.32 6.20
CA GLU A 51 7.65 -8.88 6.28
C GLU A 51 8.73 -7.82 5.97
N ALA A 52 8.56 -7.05 4.89
CA ALA A 52 9.52 -6.02 4.48
C ALA A 52 9.62 -4.87 5.49
N LEU A 53 8.53 -4.57 6.19
CA LEU A 53 8.45 -3.53 7.22
C LEU A 53 8.74 -4.06 8.63
N ALA A 54 9.00 -5.36 8.78
CA ALA A 54 9.19 -6.05 10.07
C ALA A 54 8.04 -5.82 11.07
N VAL A 55 6.81 -5.83 10.55
CA VAL A 55 5.55 -5.74 11.33
C VAL A 55 4.64 -6.91 10.99
N THR A 56 3.52 -7.03 11.70
CA THR A 56 2.46 -8.00 11.38
C THR A 56 1.46 -7.45 10.36
N PRO A 57 0.80 -8.31 9.54
CA PRO A 57 -0.31 -7.90 8.68
C PRO A 57 -1.43 -7.17 9.45
N GLU A 58 -1.70 -7.60 10.67
CA GLU A 58 -2.69 -7.01 11.57
C GLU A 58 -2.34 -5.58 11.96
N GLU A 59 -1.06 -5.28 12.19
CA GLU A 59 -0.57 -3.92 12.46
C GLU A 59 -0.81 -3.00 11.25
N LEU A 60 -0.57 -3.45 10.02
CA LEU A 60 -0.85 -2.67 8.81
C LEU A 60 -2.35 -2.36 8.66
N ILE A 61 -3.22 -3.35 8.88
CA ILE A 61 -4.68 -3.16 8.86
C ILE A 61 -5.13 -2.24 9.99
N SER A 62 -4.50 -2.33 11.17
CA SER A 62 -4.77 -1.44 12.29
C SER A 62 -4.39 0.01 11.96
N THR A 63 -3.22 0.24 11.38
CA THR A 63 -2.77 1.57 10.96
C THR A 63 -3.76 2.19 9.97
N ARG A 64 -4.23 1.42 8.98
CA ARG A 64 -5.27 1.88 8.05
C ARG A 64 -6.53 2.40 8.77
N ARG A 65 -6.97 1.72 9.83
CA ARG A 65 -8.14 2.16 10.61
C ARG A 65 -7.91 3.48 11.37
N ASN A 66 -6.66 3.85 11.61
CA ASN A 66 -6.28 5.09 12.29
C ASN A 66 -6.06 6.26 11.31
N LEU A 67 -5.97 5.99 10.00
CA LEU A 67 -5.95 6.99 8.94
C LEU A 67 -7.42 7.39 8.63
N THR A 68 -7.98 8.26 9.46
CA THR A 68 -9.35 8.81 9.33
C THR A 68 -9.32 10.29 9.05
#